data_AF-A0A917P952-F1
#
_entry.id   AF-A0A917P952-F1
#
_cell.length_a   1.000
_cell.length_b   1.000
_cell.length_c   1.000
_cell.angle_alpha   90.00
_cell.angle_beta   90.00
_cell.angle_gamma   90.00
#
_symmetry.space_group_name_H-M   'P 1'
#
loop_
_entity.id
_entity.type
_entity.pdbx_description
1 polymer ?
#
loop_
_entity_poly.entity_id
_entity_poly.type
_entity_poly.pdbx_seq_one_letter_code
_entity_poly.pdbx_strand_id
1 'polypeptide(L)' 'MPPRRLGWSGVGAGVQLYQAWLLTEVENGTHVVTENVVRGPAAKSLNALPPVWALRLNALWIAQLKRLSEGAPEAGGA' A
#
# COMPACT_ATOMS: atom_id res chain seq x y z
N MET A 1 17.61 -4.31 11.12
CA MET A 1 16.29 -3.66 11.30
C MET A 1 15.50 -3.79 10.00
N PRO A 2 14.22 -4.19 10.04
CA PRO A 2 13.38 -4.19 8.84
C PRO A 2 13.23 -2.77 8.28
N PRO A 3 13.10 -2.60 6.96
CA PRO A 3 12.84 -1.29 6.39
C PRO A 3 11.46 -0.77 6.84
N ARG A 4 11.45 0.32 7.62
CA ARG A 4 10.23 1.01 8.09
C ARG A 4 9.52 1.79 6.99
N ARG A 5 10.21 2.03 5.87
CA ARG A 5 9.69 2.72 4.68
C ARG A 5 9.98 1.86 3.46
N LEU A 6 8.95 1.63 2.66
CA LEU A 6 9.05 0.96 1.37
C LEU A 6 8.33 1.82 0.32
N GLY A 7 8.85 1.84 -0.89
CA GLY A 7 8.18 2.48 -2.00
C GLY A 7 8.35 1.66 -3.26
N TRP A 8 7.36 1.69 -4.14
CA TRP A 8 7.48 1.13 -5.47
C TRP A 8 6.78 2.03 -6.49
N SER A 9 7.28 1.99 -7.72
CA SER A 9 6.71 2.71 -8.85
C SER A 9 6.30 1.75 -9.96
N GLY A 10 5.17 2.01 -10.60
CA GLY A 10 4.71 1.30 -11.78
C GLY A 10 4.29 2.26 -12.88
N VAL A 11 4.54 1.87 -14.13
CA VAL A 11 4.08 2.61 -15.32
C VAL A 11 3.32 1.65 -16.21
N GLY A 12 2.12 2.02 -16.64
CA GLY A 12 1.29 1.20 -17.51
C GLY A 12 -0.03 1.87 -17.87
N ALA A 13 -0.61 1.50 -19.02
CA ALA A 13 -1.92 2.00 -19.48
C ALA A 13 -2.07 3.55 -19.43
N GLY A 14 -1.00 4.29 -19.71
CA GLY A 14 -1.01 5.77 -19.68
C GLY A 14 -1.01 6.38 -18.27
N VAL A 15 -0.70 5.58 -17.25
CA VAL A 15 -0.60 5.99 -15.83
C VAL A 15 0.80 5.69 -15.30
N GLN A 16 1.35 6.63 -14.54
CA GLN A 16 2.48 6.43 -13.64
C GLN A 16 1.96 6.47 -12.20
N LEU A 17 2.20 5.40 -11.45
CA LEU A 17 1.87 5.28 -10.04
C LEU A 17 3.17 5.19 -9.23
N TYR A 18 3.23 5.92 -8.14
CA TYR A 18 4.17 5.66 -7.05
C TYR A 18 3.37 5.42 -5.78
N GLN A 19 3.68 4.33 -5.08
CA GLN A 19 3.07 4.01 -3.80
C GLN A 19 4.14 3.94 -2.72
N ALA A 20 3.92 4.68 -1.64
CA ALA A 20 4.75 4.69 -0.46
C ALA A 20 4.06 3.96 0.69
N TRP A 21 4.86 3.28 1.50
CA TRP A 21 4.47 2.53 2.69
C TRP A 21 5.30 3.01 3.86
N LEU A 22 4.64 3.25 5.00
CA LEU A 22 5.25 3.52 6.29
C LEU A 22 4.72 2.52 7.30
N LEU A 23 5.61 1.72 7.88
CA LEU A 23 5.30 0.74 8.90
C LEU A 23 5.91 1.23 10.22
N THR A 24 5.05 1.41 11.22
CA THR A 24 5.44 1.88 12.55
C THR A 24 5.02 0.85 13.58
N GLU A 25 5.98 0.36 14.36
CA GLU A 25 5.70 -0.51 15.51
C GLU A 25 4.87 0.24 16.55
N VAL A 26 3.84 -0.41 17.08
CA VAL A 26 2.98 0.08 18.16
C VAL A 26 2.79 -1.05 19.18
N GLU A 27 2.33 -0.72 20.38
CA GLU A 27 2.27 -1.65 21.53
C GLU A 27 1.70 -3.04 21.21
N ASN A 28 0.67 -3.11 20.36
CA ASN A 28 0.01 -4.36 19.96
C ASN A 28 0.00 -4.58 18.44
N GLY A 29 1.12 -4.30 17.78
CA GLY A 29 1.33 -4.68 16.38
C GLY A 29 2.01 -3.62 15.53
N THR A 30 1.52 -3.40 14.32
CA THR A 30 2.10 -2.45 13.37
C THR A 30 1.03 -1.53 12.81
N HIS A 31 1.24 -0.22 12.94
CA HIS A 31 0.47 0.78 12.23
C HIS A 31 1.04 0.96 10.82
N VAL A 32 0.20 0.78 9.81
CA VAL A 32 0.58 0.86 8.40
C VAL A 32 -0.12 2.04 7.74
N VAL A 33 0.67 2.95 7.17
CA VAL A 33 0.17 4.06 6.34
C VAL A 33 0.62 3.84 4.90
N THR A 34 -0.29 4.06 3.95
CA THR A 34 0.03 4.03 2.51
C THR A 34 -0.39 5.31 1.85
N GLU A 35 0.45 5.81 0.94
CA GLU A 35 0.16 6.97 0.12
C GLU A 35 0.41 6.64 -1.35
N ASN A 36 -0.48 7.14 -2.22
CA ASN A 36 -0.36 6.98 -3.66
C ASN A 36 -0.19 8.34 -4.34
N VAL A 37 0.74 8.41 -5.28
CA VAL A 37 0.87 9.50 -6.24
C VAL A 37 0.60 8.93 -7.62
N VAL A 38 -0.41 9.47 -8.31
CA VAL A 38 -0.80 9.01 -9.66
C VAL A 38 -0.65 10.16 -10.64
N ARG A 39 0.01 9.92 -11.77
CA ARG A 39 0.24 10.88 -12.86
C ARG A 39 -0.15 10.28 -14.20
N GLY A 40 -0.55 11.12 -15.15
CA GLY A 40 -0.77 10.73 -16.55
C GLY A 40 -2.09 11.27 -17.14
N PRO A 41 -2.25 11.28 -18.47
CA PRO A 41 -3.48 11.74 -19.12
C PRO A 41 -4.73 10.99 -18.65
N ALA A 42 -4.63 9.67 -18.46
CA ALA A 42 -5.69 8.83 -17.91
C ALA A 42 -5.96 9.10 -16.41
N ALA A 43 -5.03 9.74 -15.70
CA ALA A 43 -5.24 10.24 -14.34
C ALA A 43 -5.87 11.65 -14.34
N LYS A 44 -5.60 12.47 -15.37
CA LYS A 44 -6.15 13.83 -15.53
C LYS A 44 -7.61 13.86 -15.98
N SER A 45 -8.09 12.88 -16.73
CA SER A 45 -9.53 12.72 -17.02
C SER A 45 -10.37 12.42 -15.77
N LEU A 46 -9.72 12.22 -14.61
CA LEU A 46 -10.31 11.98 -13.29
C LEU A 46 -10.02 13.12 -12.29
N ASN A 47 -9.87 14.36 -12.77
CA ASN A 47 -9.49 15.58 -12.03
C ASN A 47 -10.38 15.99 -10.81
N ALA A 48 -11.18 15.11 -10.22
CA ALA A 48 -11.98 15.40 -9.02
C ALA A 48 -11.73 14.45 -7.83
N LEU A 49 -11.15 13.26 -8.02
CA LEU A 49 -10.94 12.27 -6.95
C LEU A 49 -9.68 11.44 -7.23
N PRO A 50 -9.00 10.90 -6.19
CA PRO A 50 -8.04 9.83 -6.42
C PRO A 50 -8.72 8.76 -7.27
N PRO A 51 -8.05 8.20 -8.29
CA PRO A 51 -8.70 7.21 -9.13
C PRO A 51 -9.30 6.12 -8.24
N VAL A 52 -10.62 5.91 -8.34
CA VAL A 52 -11.36 4.99 -7.46
C VAL A 52 -10.71 3.60 -7.46
N TRP A 53 -10.13 3.18 -8.59
CA TRP A 53 -9.36 1.95 -8.68
C TRP A 53 -8.12 1.93 -7.78
N ALA A 54 -7.40 3.05 -7.63
CA ALA A 54 -6.20 3.14 -6.80
C ALA A 54 -6.56 3.09 -5.30
N LEU A 55 -7.68 3.70 -4.92
CA LEU A 55 -8.23 3.58 -3.56
C LEU A 55 -8.65 2.14 -3.23
N ARG A 56 -9.36 1.49 -4.16
CA ARG A 56 -9.75 0.08 -4.02
C ARG A 56 -8.53 -0.83 -3.90
N LEU A 57 -7.51 -0.58 -4.73
CA LEU A 57 -6.30 -1.36 -4.73
C LEU A 57 -5.52 -1.20 -3.40
N ASN A 58 -5.47 0.02 -2.83
CA ASN A 58 -4.93 0.22 -1.48
C ASN A 58 -5.69 -0.59 -0.42
N ALA A 59 -7.03 -0.51 -0.43
CA ALA A 59 -7.85 -1.24 0.53
C ALA A 59 -7.61 -2.76 0.44
N LEU A 60 -7.50 -3.30 -0.78
CA LEU A 60 -7.20 -4.71 -1.01
C LEU A 60 -5.81 -5.10 -0.49
N TRP A 61 -4.79 -4.28 -0.75
CA TRP A 61 -3.45 -4.54 -0.25
C TRP A 61 -3.37 -4.54 1.28
N ILE A 62 -3.98 -3.56 1.95
CA ILE A 62 -4.00 -3.50 3.42
C ILE A 62 -4.76 -4.69 4.02
N ALA A 63 -5.93 -5.02 3.45
CA ALA A 63 -6.70 -6.18 3.91
C ALA A 63 -5.91 -7.49 3.74
N GLN A 64 -5.22 -7.66 2.61
CA GLN A 64 -4.41 -8.84 2.35
C GLN A 64 -3.17 -8.90 3.25
N LEU A 65 -2.51 -7.77 3.48
CA LEU A 65 -1.37 -7.69 4.40
C LEU A 65 -1.76 -8.12 5.81
N LYS A 66 -2.86 -7.56 6.35
CA LYS A 66 -3.38 -7.93 7.67
C LYS A 66 -3.63 -9.44 7.76
N ARG A 67 -4.33 -10.00 6.76
CA ARG A 67 -4.63 -11.44 6.70
C ARG A 67 -3.38 -12.31 6.72
N LEU A 68 -2.35 -11.93 5.96
CA LEU A 68 -1.09 -12.69 5.88
C LEU A 68 -0.27 -12.56 7.17
N SER A 69 -0.22 -11.36 7.75
CA SER A 69 0.54 -11.11 8.98
C SER A 69 -0.09 -11.77 10.22
N GLU A 70 -1.41 -11.81 10.29
CA GLU A 70 -2.14 -12.39 11.44
C GLU A 70 -2.47 -13.88 11.25
N GLY A 71 -2.46 -14.38 10.02
CA GLY A 71 -2.75 -15.78 9.68
C GLY A 71 -1.51 -16.67 9.53
N ALA A 72 -0.30 -16.12 9.61
CA ALA A 72 0.92 -16.92 9.62
C ALA A 72 1.05 -17.63 10.99
N PRO A 73 1.34 -18.95 11.04
CA PRO A 73 1.66 -19.60 12.30
C PRO A 73 2.87 -18.90 12.92
N GLU A 74 2.85 -18.69 14.24
CA GLU A 74 3.96 -18.11 14.97
C GLU A 74 5.25 -18.90 14.67
N ALA A 75 6.14 -18.31 13.90
CA ALA A 75 7.47 -18.87 13.70
C ALA A 75 8.28 -18.65 14.98
N GLY A 76 8.12 -19.54 15.96
CA GLY A 76 9.01 -19.61 17.13
C GLY A 76 8.37 -20.11 18.40
N GLY A 77 8.33 -21.43 18.58
CA GLY A 77 8.08 -22.09 19.86
C GLY A 77 8.74 -23.47 19.89
N ALA A 78 10.05 -23.50 20.15
CA ALA A 78 10.82 -24.69 20.50
C ALA A 78 11.82 -24.32 21.59
#